data_AF-A0A9D8YSQ0-F1
#
_entry.id   AF-A0A9D8YSQ0-F1
#
_cell.length_a   1.000
_cell.length_b   1.000
_cell.length_c   1.000
_cell.angle_alpha   90.00
_cell.angle_beta   90.00
_cell.angle_gamma   90.00
#
_symmetry.space_group_name_H-M   'P 1'
#
loop_
_entity.id
_entity.type
_entity.pdbx_description
1 polymer ?
#
loop_
_entity_poly.entity_id
_entity_poly.type
_entity_poly.pdbx_seq_one_letter_code
_entity_poly.pdbx_strand_id
1 'polypeptide(L)'
;MPSRRSFLKSSAAAVGGSWAVYATPSLALFELACANRDAGRYQTLTADQAAEVDALTALIVPSDETGPGALEAGAVWYIDAVVSQDPGELTELQDGLTMVSEAVAERYPGQDRIAHLQPAEQLAVAQAIQDSGFFRGLRDATITGMFAHPKHGGNRDKLGWQLLGFDDRHAWQPPFGHYDAPYHEAPDSSS
;
A
#
# COMPACT_ATOMS: atom_id res chain seq x y z
N MET A 1 -25.32 -2.57 17.83
CA MET A 1 -23.89 -2.65 17.44
C MET A 1 -23.82 -2.67 15.93
N PRO A 2 -23.30 -1.61 15.27
CA PRO A 2 -23.15 -1.64 13.82
C PRO A 2 -22.07 -2.66 13.43
N SER A 3 -22.39 -3.53 12.47
CA SER A 3 -21.48 -4.59 12.01
C SER A 3 -20.49 -4.06 10.98
N ARG A 4 -19.36 -4.77 10.80
CA ARG A 4 -18.29 -4.48 9.82
C ARG A 4 -18.82 -4.20 8.40
N ARG A 5 -20.00 -4.74 8.06
CA ARG A 5 -20.68 -4.58 6.77
C ARG A 5 -21.37 -3.22 6.59
N SER A 6 -21.68 -2.54 7.68
CA SER A 6 -22.24 -1.18 7.67
C SER A 6 -21.15 -0.13 7.49
N PHE A 7 -19.92 -0.39 7.97
CA PHE A 7 -18.78 0.51 7.84
C PHE A 7 -18.32 0.65 6.38
N LEU A 8 -18.36 -0.44 5.60
CA LEU A 8 -18.05 -0.44 4.16
C LEU A 8 -19.10 0.27 3.29
N LYS A 9 -20.32 0.51 3.79
CA LYS A 9 -21.37 1.22 3.05
C LYS A 9 -21.36 2.73 3.31
N SER A 10 -20.67 3.19 4.34
CA SER A 10 -20.61 4.61 4.72
C SER A 10 -19.54 5.42 3.98
N SER A 11 -18.65 4.76 3.22
CA SER A 11 -17.52 5.42 2.54
C SER A 11 -17.87 6.12 1.22
N ALA A 12 -19.16 6.25 0.87
CA ALA A 12 -19.57 6.74 -0.46
C ALA A 12 -19.90 8.24 -0.54
N ALA A 13 -19.56 9.06 0.47
CA ALA A 13 -19.83 10.50 0.41
C ALA A 13 -18.75 11.33 1.10
N ALA A 14 -17.64 11.56 0.39
CA ALA A 14 -16.84 12.78 0.51
C ALA A 14 -16.01 12.93 -0.77
N VAL A 15 -16.49 13.79 -1.68
CA VAL A 15 -15.68 14.30 -2.80
C VAL A 15 -14.74 15.34 -2.21
N GLY A 16 -13.48 14.96 -2.02
CA GLY A 16 -12.45 15.85 -1.48
C GLY A 16 -11.13 15.12 -1.32
N GLY A 17 -10.23 15.28 -2.31
CA GLY A 17 -8.90 14.69 -2.36
C GLY A 17 -8.78 13.63 -3.46
N SER A 18 -8.80 14.07 -4.72
CA SER A 18 -8.56 13.19 -5.88
C SER A 18 -7.09 12.80 -5.96
N TRP A 19 -6.70 11.67 -5.37
CA TRP A 19 -5.64 10.87 -6.00
C TRP A 19 -6.29 10.20 -7.21
N ALA A 20 -5.84 10.54 -8.41
CA ALA A 20 -6.34 9.92 -9.63
C ALA A 20 -5.88 8.46 -9.71
N VAL A 21 -6.58 7.55 -9.02
CA VAL A 21 -6.33 6.10 -8.96
C VAL A 21 -6.56 5.37 -10.31
N TYR A 22 -6.48 6.04 -11.47
CA TYR A 22 -6.65 5.37 -12.78
C TYR A 22 -5.71 5.86 -13.89
N ALA A 23 -4.51 6.36 -13.59
CA ALA A 23 -3.41 6.20 -14.53
C ALA A 23 -2.80 4.82 -14.27
N THR A 24 -3.20 3.77 -15.00
CA THR A 24 -2.47 2.49 -14.94
C THR A 24 -1.07 2.76 -15.45
N PRO A 25 -0.03 2.73 -14.59
CA PRO A 25 1.32 2.94 -15.06
C PRO A 25 1.66 1.84 -16.05
N SER A 26 2.43 2.18 -17.08
CA SER A 26 2.84 1.18 -18.07
C SER A 26 3.58 0.04 -17.37
N LEU A 27 3.38 -1.21 -17.78
CA LEU A 27 4.07 -2.36 -17.18
C LEU A 27 5.60 -2.17 -17.16
N ALA A 28 6.16 -1.47 -18.15
CA ALA A 28 7.58 -1.15 -18.26
C ALA A 28 8.11 -0.29 -17.10
N LEU A 29 7.31 0.65 -16.60
CA LEU A 29 7.71 1.47 -15.46
C LEU A 29 7.87 0.63 -14.19
N PHE A 30 6.98 -0.32 -14.02
CA PHE A 30 6.93 -1.18 -12.86
C PHE A 30 8.02 -2.26 -12.89
N GLU A 31 8.41 -2.72 -14.08
CA GLU A 31 9.65 -3.47 -14.25
C GLU A 31 10.89 -2.63 -13.87
N LEU A 32 10.93 -1.36 -14.28
CA LEU A 32 11.98 -0.45 -13.86
C LEU A 32 11.98 -0.24 -12.34
N ALA A 33 10.80 -0.13 -11.71
CA ALA A 33 10.65 -0.02 -10.26
C ALA A 33 11.23 -1.25 -9.52
N CYS A 34 10.94 -2.46 -10.02
CA CYS A 34 11.53 -3.69 -9.48
C CYS A 34 13.06 -3.69 -9.63
N ALA A 35 13.57 -3.35 -10.82
CA ALA A 35 15.01 -3.29 -11.07
C ALA A 35 15.71 -2.22 -10.20
N ASN A 36 15.06 -1.08 -9.98
CA ASN A 36 15.53 0.01 -9.15
C ASN A 36 15.56 -0.34 -7.67
N ARG A 37 14.52 -1.02 -7.16
CA ARG A 37 14.51 -1.61 -5.83
C ARG A 37 15.68 -2.56 -5.64
N ASP A 38 15.86 -3.49 -6.57
CA ASP A 38 16.91 -4.51 -6.49
C ASP A 38 18.32 -3.88 -6.58
N ALA A 39 18.43 -2.74 -7.25
CA ALA A 39 19.65 -1.94 -7.35
C ALA A 39 19.81 -0.88 -6.24
N GLY A 40 18.84 -0.70 -5.36
CA GLY A 40 18.85 0.31 -4.30
C GLY A 40 18.87 1.75 -4.80
N ARG A 41 18.20 2.07 -5.92
CA ARG A 41 18.19 3.41 -6.53
C ARG A 41 16.77 3.89 -6.83
N TYR A 42 16.33 4.97 -6.20
CA TYR A 42 15.04 5.60 -6.47
C TYR A 42 15.01 6.27 -7.87
N GLN A 43 13.82 6.29 -8.49
CA GLN A 43 13.57 6.96 -9.76
C GLN A 43 13.53 8.48 -9.59
N THR A 44 12.86 8.96 -8.55
CA THR A 44 12.65 10.40 -8.34
C THR A 44 12.90 10.84 -6.90
N LEU A 45 12.60 9.99 -5.91
CA LEU A 45 12.84 10.34 -4.51
C LEU A 45 14.33 10.45 -4.20
N THR A 46 14.68 11.41 -3.35
CA THR A 46 16.00 11.39 -2.70
C THR A 46 16.03 10.32 -1.60
N ALA A 47 17.23 9.90 -1.19
CA ALA A 47 17.38 8.96 -0.08
C ALA A 47 16.74 9.48 1.22
N ASP A 48 16.81 10.79 1.44
CA ASP A 48 16.19 11.47 2.59
C ASP A 48 14.66 11.42 2.51
N GLN A 49 14.07 11.77 1.36
CA GLN A 49 12.62 11.71 1.16
C GLN A 49 12.09 10.30 1.31
N ALA A 50 12.82 9.31 0.77
CA ALA A 50 12.45 7.92 0.89
C ALA A 50 12.48 7.43 2.35
N ALA A 51 13.46 7.87 3.14
CA ALA A 51 13.52 7.52 4.57
C ALA A 51 12.32 8.11 5.36
N GLU A 52 11.90 9.33 5.04
CA GLU A 52 10.69 9.94 5.64
C GLU A 52 9.42 9.18 5.24
N VAL A 53 9.29 8.80 3.97
CA VAL A 53 8.18 7.99 3.46
C VAL A 53 8.17 6.61 4.11
N ASP A 54 9.32 5.95 4.23
CA ASP A 54 9.47 4.67 4.93
C ASP A 54 9.00 4.78 6.38
N ALA A 55 9.44 5.80 7.11
CA ALA A 55 9.03 6.03 8.49
C ALA A 55 7.49 6.19 8.62
N LEU A 56 6.85 6.92 7.70
CA LEU A 56 5.39 7.09 7.69
C LEU A 56 4.65 5.79 7.30
N THR A 57 5.13 5.09 6.27
CA THR A 57 4.50 3.85 5.77
C THR A 57 4.61 2.72 6.79
N ALA A 58 5.70 2.66 7.56
CA ALA A 58 5.90 1.73 8.67
C ALA A 58 4.90 1.94 9.82
N LEU A 59 4.35 3.15 9.99
CA LEU A 59 3.28 3.40 10.96
C LEU A 59 1.90 2.98 10.42
N ILE A 60 1.72 2.98 9.10
CA ILE A 60 0.46 2.61 8.44
C ILE A 60 0.29 1.10 8.38
N VAL A 61 1.33 0.37 7.98
CA VAL A 61 1.38 -1.11 8.03
C VAL A 61 2.67 -1.50 8.76
N PRO A 62 2.63 -1.64 10.09
CA PRO A 62 3.79 -2.01 10.89
C PRO A 62 4.17 -3.47 10.73
N SER A 63 5.45 -3.77 10.91
CA SER A 63 5.94 -5.13 11.13
C SER A 63 5.67 -5.53 12.58
N ASP A 64 5.03 -6.67 12.79
CA ASP A 64 4.70 -7.18 14.12
C ASP A 64 4.73 -8.72 14.16
N GLU A 65 4.18 -9.30 15.23
CA GLU A 65 4.11 -10.76 15.42
C GLU A 65 3.31 -11.48 14.31
N THR A 66 2.45 -10.76 13.59
CA THR A 66 1.65 -11.32 12.49
C THR A 66 2.40 -11.34 11.16
N GLY A 67 3.51 -10.60 11.06
CA GLY A 67 4.43 -10.68 9.94
C GLY A 67 5.03 -9.35 9.49
N PRO A 68 5.62 -9.32 8.29
CA PRO A 68 6.31 -8.15 7.75
C PRO A 68 5.35 -6.99 7.41
N GLY A 69 5.85 -5.76 7.53
CA GLY A 69 5.10 -4.53 7.25
C GLY A 69 5.42 -3.91 5.89
N ALA A 70 5.06 -2.63 5.76
CA ALA A 70 5.27 -1.83 4.55
C ALA A 70 6.75 -1.76 4.13
N LEU A 71 7.66 -1.69 5.11
CA LEU A 71 9.11 -1.60 4.87
C LEU A 71 9.62 -2.86 4.16
N GLU A 72 9.34 -4.04 4.70
CA GLU A 72 9.84 -5.29 4.13
C GLU A 72 9.14 -5.63 2.81
N ALA A 73 7.89 -5.21 2.64
CA ALA A 73 7.18 -5.33 1.37
C ALA A 73 7.68 -4.33 0.31
N GLY A 74 8.43 -3.29 0.71
CA GLY A 74 8.98 -2.29 -0.19
C GLY A 74 7.94 -1.31 -0.71
N ALA A 75 6.99 -0.88 0.13
CA ALA A 75 5.94 0.07 -0.26
C ALA A 75 6.52 1.39 -0.83
N VAL A 76 7.65 1.88 -0.30
CA VAL A 76 8.32 3.10 -0.81
C VAL A 76 8.72 3.01 -2.28
N TRP A 77 9.09 1.83 -2.77
CA TRP A 77 9.48 1.62 -4.17
C TRP A 77 8.28 1.70 -5.10
N TYR A 78 7.12 1.23 -4.65
CA TYR A 78 5.86 1.44 -5.35
C TYR A 78 5.50 2.93 -5.39
N ILE A 79 5.64 3.63 -4.26
CA ILE A 79 5.33 5.06 -4.16
C ILE A 79 6.23 5.88 -5.08
N ASP A 80 7.54 5.66 -5.05
CA ASP A 80 8.53 6.30 -5.95
C ASP A 80 8.19 6.07 -7.43
N ALA A 81 7.76 4.85 -7.79
CA ALA A 81 7.34 4.54 -9.15
C ALA A 81 6.04 5.23 -9.54
N VAL A 82 5.08 5.39 -8.63
CA VAL A 82 3.81 6.10 -8.90
C VAL A 82 4.11 7.57 -9.14
N VAL A 83 4.75 8.25 -8.19
CA VAL A 83 4.99 9.69 -8.28
C VAL A 83 5.99 10.09 -9.37
N SER A 84 6.77 9.14 -9.91
CA SER A 84 7.61 9.39 -11.09
C SER A 84 6.82 9.58 -12.38
N GLN A 85 5.55 9.21 -12.42
CA GLN A 85 4.69 9.34 -13.60
C GLN A 85 4.14 10.74 -13.80
N ASP A 86 3.85 11.43 -12.70
CA ASP A 86 3.23 12.74 -12.73
C ASP A 86 4.00 13.71 -11.82
N PRO A 87 4.63 14.76 -12.37
CA PRO A 87 5.23 15.82 -11.57
C PRO A 87 4.27 16.45 -10.56
N GLY A 88 2.96 16.42 -10.81
CA GLY A 88 1.93 16.84 -9.87
C GLY A 88 1.90 15.94 -8.62
N GLU A 89 1.91 14.63 -8.80
CA GLU A 89 1.96 13.67 -7.69
C GLU A 89 3.25 13.79 -6.87
N LEU A 90 4.38 14.02 -7.55
CA LEU A 90 5.65 14.29 -6.87
C LEU A 90 5.59 15.58 -6.05
N THR A 91 4.97 16.64 -6.58
CA THR A 91 4.81 17.92 -5.87
C THR A 91 3.93 17.75 -4.64
N GLU A 92 2.78 17.07 -4.76
CA GLU A 92 1.89 16.79 -3.62
C GLU A 92 2.59 15.96 -2.52
N LEU A 93 3.41 14.99 -2.90
CA LEU A 93 4.23 14.24 -1.95
C LEU A 93 5.24 15.14 -1.23
N GLN A 94 5.92 16.03 -1.95
CA GLN A 94 6.91 16.96 -1.39
C GLN A 94 6.28 18.00 -0.46
N ASP A 95 5.10 18.52 -0.83
CA ASP A 95 4.31 19.42 0.02
C ASP A 95 3.87 18.70 1.31
N GLY A 96 3.46 17.43 1.19
CA GLY A 96 3.15 16.58 2.32
C GLY A 96 4.33 16.31 3.25
N LEU A 97 5.51 16.04 2.71
CA LEU A 97 6.74 15.89 3.50
C LEU A 97 7.14 17.20 4.19
N THR A 98 6.88 18.34 3.56
CA THR A 98 7.07 19.66 4.18
C THR A 98 6.12 19.84 5.37
N MET A 99 4.84 19.50 5.22
CA MET A 99 3.87 19.50 6.32
C MET A 99 4.30 18.59 7.47
N VAL A 100 4.86 17.41 7.17
CA VAL A 100 5.41 16.50 8.20
C VAL A 100 6.58 17.16 8.93
N SER A 101 7.54 17.75 8.20
CA SER A 101 8.69 18.43 8.79
C SER A 101 8.29 19.60 9.68
N GLU A 102 7.28 20.38 9.28
CA GLU A 102 6.70 21.45 10.11
C GLU A 102 6.05 20.89 11.38
N ALA A 103 5.29 19.80 11.28
CA ALA A 103 4.68 19.14 12.43
C ALA A 103 5.73 18.55 13.40
N VAL A 104 6.85 18.06 12.88
CA VAL A 104 8.03 17.63 13.66
C VAL A 104 8.62 18.83 14.40
N ALA A 105 8.96 19.91 13.69
CA ALA A 105 9.62 21.08 14.26
C ALA A 105 8.77 21.77 15.34
N GLU A 106 7.44 21.77 15.18
CA GLU A 106 6.49 22.30 16.18
C GLU A 106 6.53 21.50 17.49
N ARG A 107 6.67 20.17 17.43
CA ARG A 107 6.60 19.26 18.59
C ARG A 107 7.96 19.00 19.23
N TYR A 108 9.01 18.99 18.41
CA TYR A 108 10.36 18.57 18.78
C TYR A 108 11.37 19.62 18.31
N PRO A 109 11.57 20.71 19.07
CA PRO A 109 12.49 21.77 18.70
C PRO A 109 13.91 21.25 18.42
N GLY A 110 14.46 21.61 17.26
CA GLY A 110 15.78 21.16 16.81
C GLY A 110 15.77 19.89 15.97
N GLN A 111 14.61 19.27 15.75
CA GLN A 111 14.41 18.17 14.81
C GLN A 111 13.60 18.66 13.60
N ASP A 112 13.87 18.10 12.43
CA ASP A 112 13.20 18.44 11.16
C ASP A 112 12.73 17.20 10.37
N ARG A 113 13.04 16.00 10.87
CA ARG A 113 12.92 14.73 10.16
C ARG A 113 12.21 13.69 11.00
N ILE A 114 11.11 13.14 10.51
CA ILE A 114 10.37 12.09 11.22
C ILE A 114 11.20 10.80 11.29
N ALA A 115 12.05 10.55 10.29
CA ALA A 115 12.89 9.35 10.24
C ALA A 115 13.93 9.29 11.38
N HIS A 116 14.24 10.43 12.01
CA HIS A 116 15.19 10.51 13.14
C HIS A 116 14.52 10.49 14.52
N LEU A 117 13.19 10.51 14.57
CA LEU A 117 12.44 10.48 15.82
C LEU A 117 12.33 9.07 16.40
N GLN A 118 12.08 8.97 17.71
CA GLN A 118 11.76 7.69 18.33
C GLN A 118 10.37 7.19 17.88
N PRO A 119 10.08 5.88 17.89
CA PRO A 119 8.82 5.34 17.36
C PRO A 119 7.55 5.98 17.95
N ALA A 120 7.56 6.28 19.26
CA ALA A 120 6.44 6.94 19.92
C ALA A 120 6.23 8.39 19.43
N GLU A 121 7.32 9.09 19.09
CA GLU A 121 7.30 10.45 18.58
C GLU A 121 6.87 10.47 17.11
N GLN A 122 7.34 9.52 16.31
CA GLN A 122 6.86 9.30 14.93
C GLN A 122 5.34 9.09 14.91
N LEU A 123 4.82 8.26 15.80
CA LEU A 123 3.39 8.03 15.94
C LEU A 123 2.63 9.31 16.32
N ALA A 124 3.17 10.13 17.22
CA ALA A 124 2.56 11.41 17.61
C ALA A 124 2.49 12.40 16.44
N VAL A 125 3.52 12.47 15.60
CA VAL A 125 3.52 13.29 14.38
C VAL A 125 2.50 12.76 13.38
N ALA A 126 2.47 11.44 13.13
CA ALA A 126 1.50 10.82 12.22
C ALA A 126 0.05 11.07 12.68
N GLN A 127 -0.21 10.99 13.99
CA GLN A 127 -1.52 11.32 14.57
C GLN A 127 -1.89 12.79 14.38
N ALA A 128 -0.92 13.71 14.40
CA ALA A 128 -1.21 15.14 14.19
C ALA A 128 -1.65 15.43 12.75
N ILE A 129 -1.12 14.70 11.77
CA ILE A 129 -1.42 14.90 10.35
C ILE A 129 -2.48 13.93 9.81
N GLN A 130 -3.03 13.04 10.64
CA GLN A 130 -3.83 11.88 10.19
C GLN A 130 -5.09 12.26 9.39
N ASP A 131 -5.66 13.44 9.65
CA ASP A 131 -6.85 13.94 8.99
C ASP A 131 -6.55 14.70 7.69
N SER A 132 -5.28 14.93 7.37
CA SER A 132 -4.84 15.60 6.15
C SER A 132 -5.15 14.78 4.88
N GLY A 133 -5.32 15.47 3.75
CA GLY A 133 -5.39 14.83 2.44
C GLY A 133 -4.13 14.04 2.10
N PHE A 134 -2.97 14.57 2.51
CA PHE A 134 -1.67 13.91 2.34
C PHE A 134 -1.62 12.54 3.03
N PHE A 135 -1.93 12.47 4.33
CA PHE A 135 -1.86 11.21 5.08
C PHE A 135 -2.83 10.16 4.52
N ARG A 136 -4.02 10.60 4.06
CA ARG A 136 -4.98 9.72 3.38
C ARG A 136 -4.40 9.14 2.09
N GLY A 137 -3.84 9.97 1.22
CA GLY A 137 -3.21 9.54 -0.03
C GLY A 137 -2.03 8.60 0.21
N LEU A 138 -1.15 8.94 1.16
CA LEU A 138 -0.03 8.09 1.54
C LEU A 138 -0.49 6.74 2.08
N ARG A 139 -1.55 6.71 2.88
CA ARG A 139 -2.17 5.46 3.36
C ARG A 139 -2.68 4.60 2.22
N ASP A 140 -3.41 5.19 1.26
CA ASP A 140 -3.95 4.46 0.11
C ASP A 140 -2.81 3.92 -0.76
N ALA A 141 -1.76 4.71 -0.99
CA ALA A 141 -0.56 4.28 -1.72
C ALA A 141 0.21 3.18 -0.98
N THR A 142 0.31 3.24 0.35
CA THR A 142 0.96 2.21 1.18
C THR A 142 0.22 0.89 1.09
N ILE A 143 -1.11 0.89 1.26
CA ILE A 143 -1.95 -0.30 1.16
C ILE A 143 -1.86 -0.89 -0.25
N THR A 144 -1.88 -0.04 -1.27
CA THR A 144 -1.75 -0.48 -2.66
C THR A 144 -0.37 -1.10 -2.90
N GLY A 145 0.70 -0.43 -2.50
CA GLY A 145 2.06 -0.95 -2.62
C GLY A 145 2.28 -2.25 -1.84
N MET A 146 1.61 -2.43 -0.70
CA MET A 146 1.68 -3.65 0.12
C MET A 146 1.00 -4.85 -0.54
N PHE A 147 -0.17 -4.66 -1.17
CA PHE A 147 -1.05 -5.77 -1.57
C PHE A 147 -1.25 -5.92 -3.09
N ALA A 148 -0.80 -4.96 -3.90
CA ALA A 148 -0.81 -5.07 -5.35
C ALA A 148 0.15 -6.16 -5.84
N HIS A 149 0.08 -6.49 -7.14
CA HIS A 149 0.99 -7.48 -7.73
C HIS A 149 2.47 -7.07 -7.57
N PRO A 150 3.39 -7.97 -7.16
CA PRO A 150 4.79 -7.63 -6.88
C PRO A 150 5.55 -6.94 -8.03
N LYS A 151 5.10 -7.20 -9.27
CA LYS A 151 5.61 -6.53 -10.47
C LYS A 151 5.56 -5.01 -10.38
N HIS A 152 4.70 -4.44 -9.54
CA HIS A 152 4.54 -3.01 -9.34
C HIS A 152 5.63 -2.36 -8.47
N GLY A 153 6.66 -3.11 -8.08
CA GLY A 153 7.79 -2.60 -7.26
C GLY A 153 7.60 -2.83 -5.76
N GLY A 154 6.35 -2.73 -5.27
CA GLY A 154 5.95 -3.12 -3.92
C GLY A 154 5.67 -4.62 -3.77
N ASN A 155 5.01 -5.01 -2.68
CA ASN A 155 4.65 -6.38 -2.32
C ASN A 155 5.77 -7.39 -2.62
N ARG A 156 7.00 -7.04 -2.22
CA ARG A 156 8.19 -7.86 -2.43
C ARG A 156 7.93 -9.28 -1.93
N ASP A 157 8.40 -10.27 -2.69
CA ASP A 157 8.24 -11.71 -2.39
C ASP A 157 6.79 -12.15 -2.09
N LYS A 158 5.80 -11.37 -2.56
CA LYS A 158 4.37 -11.59 -2.29
C LYS A 158 4.04 -11.54 -0.79
N LEU A 159 4.81 -10.81 0.03
CA LEU A 159 4.62 -10.75 1.49
C LEU A 159 3.20 -10.32 1.89
N GLY A 160 2.62 -9.33 1.22
CA GLY A 160 1.23 -8.92 1.45
C GLY A 160 0.23 -10.02 1.10
N TRP A 161 0.49 -10.82 0.07
CA TRP A 161 -0.38 -11.96 -0.26
C TRP A 161 -0.26 -13.08 0.76
N GLN A 162 0.95 -13.34 1.26
CA GLN A 162 1.18 -14.31 2.34
C GLN A 162 0.41 -13.92 3.61
N LEU A 163 0.43 -12.63 3.99
CA LEU A 163 -0.36 -12.12 5.12
C LEU A 163 -1.87 -12.31 4.94
N LEU A 164 -2.37 -12.15 3.71
CA LEU A 164 -3.79 -12.38 3.39
C LEU A 164 -4.14 -13.87 3.28
N GLY A 165 -3.16 -14.78 3.33
CA GLY A 165 -3.37 -16.19 3.01
C GLY A 165 -3.78 -16.43 1.55
N PHE A 166 -3.42 -15.49 0.65
CA PHE A 166 -3.75 -15.59 -0.76
C PHE A 166 -2.79 -16.57 -1.46
N ASP A 167 -3.36 -17.62 -2.04
CA ASP A 167 -2.63 -18.64 -2.79
C ASP A 167 -2.70 -18.32 -4.29
N ASP A 168 -1.54 -18.01 -4.89
CA ASP A 168 -1.39 -17.64 -6.30
C ASP A 168 -1.47 -18.86 -7.24
N ARG A 169 -2.56 -19.65 -7.12
CA ARG A 169 -2.82 -20.76 -8.04
C ARG A 169 -3.36 -20.21 -9.35
N HIS A 170 -2.50 -20.16 -10.36
CA HIS A 170 -2.86 -19.82 -11.75
C HIS A 170 -3.86 -20.80 -12.40
N ALA A 171 -4.09 -21.96 -11.79
CA ALA A 171 -5.04 -22.95 -12.25
C ALA A 171 -5.81 -23.50 -11.05
N TRP A 172 -7.06 -23.11 -10.96
CA TRP A 172 -8.05 -23.86 -10.23
C TRP A 172 -8.47 -25.03 -11.14
N GLN A 173 -8.40 -26.27 -10.65
CA GLN A 173 -8.91 -27.44 -11.39
C GLN A 173 -10.34 -27.75 -10.94
N PRO A 174 -11.28 -27.98 -11.87
CA PRO A 174 -12.64 -28.35 -11.54
C PRO A 174 -12.72 -29.67 -10.75
N PRO A 175 -13.82 -29.90 -10.01
CA PRO A 175 -15.04 -29.09 -9.96
C PRO A 175 -15.01 -27.97 -8.90
N PHE A 176 -15.55 -26.80 -9.23
CA PHE A 176 -15.76 -25.73 -8.23
C PHE A 176 -17.16 -25.87 -7.62
N GLY A 177 -17.19 -26.36 -6.39
CA GLY A 177 -18.42 -26.49 -5.62
C GLY A 177 -19.02 -27.90 -5.65
N HIS A 178 -19.76 -28.22 -4.58
CA HIS A 178 -20.48 -29.47 -4.40
C HIS A 178 -21.67 -29.64 -5.37
N TYR A 179 -21.90 -28.69 -6.29
CA TYR A 179 -23.03 -28.65 -7.22
C TYR A 179 -22.75 -29.29 -8.57
N ASP A 180 -21.47 -29.51 -8.91
CA ASP A 180 -21.07 -30.22 -10.13
C ASP A 180 -20.85 -31.72 -9.88
N ALA A 181 -21.27 -32.25 -8.72
CA ALA A 181 -21.30 -33.69 -8.50
C ALA A 181 -22.26 -34.32 -9.53
N PRO A 182 -21.77 -35.21 -10.40
CA PRO A 182 -22.57 -35.67 -11.53
C PRO A 182 -23.76 -36.49 -11.04
N TYR A 183 -24.95 -36.21 -11.57
CA TYR A 183 -26.06 -37.16 -11.64
C TYR A 183 -25.63 -38.34 -12.52
N HIS A 184 -24.73 -39.18 -12.03
CA HIS A 184 -24.54 -40.51 -12.57
C HIS A 184 -25.47 -41.46 -11.79
N GLU A 185 -26.29 -42.15 -12.59
CA GLU A 185 -27.07 -43.35 -12.27
C GLU A 185 -28.45 -43.15 -11.62
N ALA A 186 -29.46 -43.04 -12.48
CA ALA A 186 -30.60 -43.93 -12.34
C ALA A 186 -30.64 -44.83 -13.59
N PRO A 187 -30.60 -46.18 -13.44
CA PRO A 187 -30.60 -47.08 -14.57
C PRO A 187 -31.94 -47.07 -15.29
N ASP A 188 -31.84 -47.21 -16.61
CA ASP A 188 -32.93 -47.44 -17.55
C ASP A 188 -33.79 -48.64 -17.06
N SER A 189 -35.04 -48.40 -16.69
CA SER A 189 -36.01 -49.47 -16.42
C SER A 189 -37.00 -49.55 -17.57
N SER A 190 -36.67 -50.38 -18.55
CA SER A 190 -37.62 -50.90 -19.53
C SER A 190 -38.75 -51.65 -18.82
N SER A 191 -40.00 -51.39 -19.21
CA SER A 191 -41.12 -52.35 -19.28
C SER A 191 -42.27 -51.73 -20.06
#